data_AF-A0A2U1PF26-F1
#
_entry.id   AF-A0A2U1PF26-F1
#
_cell.length_a   1.000
_cell.length_b   1.000
_cell.length_c   1.000
_cell.angle_alpha   90.00
_cell.angle_beta   90.00
_cell.angle_gamma   90.00
#
_symmetry.space_group_name_H-M   'P 1'
#
loop_
_entity.id
_entity.type
_entity.pdbx_description
1 polymer ?
#
loop_
_entity_poly.entity_id
_entity_poly.type
_entity_poly.pdbx_seq_one_letter_code
_entity_poly.pdbx_strand_id
1 'polypeptide(L)'
;MTMAVNTGNYGAFMEEFVLPPSPTSSSPPLSSLTFAVKDIFDMEGYVTGFGNPDWLRTHSAATSTAPTVLAMLNAGAICVGRTVMDEMAYSINGENVHYGTPINPCAPDRVPGGSSSGSAVHAKKNLNK
;
A
#
# COMPACT_ATOMS: atom_id res chain seq x y z
N MET A 1 8.82 -6.50 -18.68
CA MET A 1 9.11 -5.05 -18.59
C MET A 1 9.47 -4.79 -17.15
N THR A 2 10.76 -4.63 -16.85
CA THR A 2 11.26 -4.51 -15.46
C THR A 2 10.81 -3.16 -14.91
N MET A 3 9.89 -3.17 -13.95
CA MET A 3 9.52 -1.94 -13.23
C MET A 3 10.78 -1.46 -12.49
N ALA A 4 11.25 -0.27 -12.84
CA ALA A 4 12.34 0.37 -12.11
C ALA A 4 11.89 0.58 -10.66
N VAL A 5 12.67 0.06 -9.70
CA VAL A 5 12.42 0.29 -8.27
C VAL A 5 12.56 1.79 -8.01
N ASN A 6 11.44 2.48 -7.83
CA ASN A 6 11.40 3.89 -7.46
C ASN A 6 11.98 4.05 -6.05
N THR A 7 13.24 4.50 -5.96
CA THR A 7 13.99 4.62 -4.70
C THR A 7 13.50 5.76 -3.80
N GLY A 8 12.63 6.65 -4.28
CA GLY A 8 12.14 7.81 -3.53
C GLY A 8 11.30 7.47 -2.28
N ASN A 9 10.77 6.25 -2.18
CA ASN A 9 9.88 5.81 -1.10
C ASN A 9 10.44 4.66 -0.26
N TYR A 10 11.77 4.48 -0.22
CA TYR A 10 12.41 3.34 0.48
C TYR A 10 11.89 1.97 -0.01
N GLY A 11 11.40 1.90 -1.25
CA GLY A 11 10.78 0.69 -1.80
C GLY A 11 9.44 0.30 -1.15
N ALA A 12 8.75 1.23 -0.48
CA ALA A 12 7.51 0.92 0.24
C ALA A 12 6.33 0.53 -0.66
N PHE A 13 6.33 0.94 -1.93
CA PHE A 13 5.23 0.72 -2.87
C PHE A 13 5.58 -0.35 -3.90
N MET A 14 4.60 -1.23 -4.17
CA MET A 14 4.63 -2.10 -5.34
C MET A 14 3.92 -1.45 -6.54
N GLU A 15 2.97 -0.54 -6.27
CA GLU A 15 2.25 0.22 -7.28
C GLU A 15 1.87 1.59 -6.69
N GLU A 16 2.15 2.66 -7.42
CA GLU A 16 1.75 4.03 -7.07
C GLU A 16 0.60 4.46 -7.99
N PHE A 17 -0.50 4.90 -7.40
CA PHE A 17 -1.66 5.46 -8.11
C PHE A 17 -2.39 6.43 -7.19
N VAL A 18 -3.25 7.27 -7.76
CA VAL A 18 -4.08 8.19 -6.97
C VAL A 18 -5.53 7.74 -7.04
N LEU A 19 -6.08 7.37 -5.88
CA LEU A 19 -7.52 7.16 -5.73
C LEU A 19 -8.07 8.32 -4.88
N PRO A 20 -8.89 9.21 -5.50
CA PRO A 20 -9.38 10.41 -4.84
C PRO A 20 -10.40 10.08 -3.73
N PRO A 21 -10.59 10.99 -2.76
CA PRO A 21 -11.61 10.82 -1.74
C PRO A 21 -13.01 10.77 -2.33
N SER A 22 -13.94 10.19 -1.57
CA SER A 22 -15.35 10.23 -1.93
C SER A 22 -15.84 11.69 -1.94
N PRO A 23 -16.74 12.07 -2.87
CA PRO A 23 -17.34 13.39 -2.88
C PRO A 23 -18.04 13.69 -1.54
N THR A 24 -17.72 14.83 -0.92
CA THR A 24 -18.36 15.30 0.32
C THR A 24 -18.81 16.75 0.18
N SER A 25 -19.86 17.12 0.92
CA SER A 25 -20.42 18.49 0.94
C SER A 25 -19.82 19.39 2.03
N SER A 26 -18.95 18.85 2.88
CA SER A 26 -18.29 19.55 3.99
C SER A 26 -16.77 19.44 3.87
N SER A 27 -16.02 20.08 4.78
CA SER A 27 -14.57 19.88 4.91
C SER A 27 -14.30 18.64 5.78
N PRO A 28 -13.98 17.47 5.19
CA PRO A 28 -13.84 16.24 5.96
C PRO A 28 -12.50 16.22 6.74
N PRO A 29 -12.40 15.44 7.84
CA PRO A 29 -11.32 15.56 8.81
C PRO A 29 -9.92 15.19 8.30
N LEU A 30 -9.81 14.46 7.18
CA LEU A 30 -8.55 14.02 6.59
C LEU A 30 -8.30 14.63 5.19
N SER A 31 -8.99 15.71 4.83
CA SER A 31 -8.93 16.37 3.50
C SER A 31 -7.53 16.77 3.00
N SER A 32 -6.55 16.91 3.89
CA SER A 32 -5.16 17.27 3.56
C SER A 32 -4.17 16.10 3.71
N LEU A 33 -4.68 14.91 4.00
CA LEU A 33 -3.86 13.74 4.31
C LEU A 33 -3.92 12.71 3.20
N THR A 34 -2.82 11.96 3.10
CA THR A 34 -2.68 10.82 2.19
C THR A 34 -2.51 9.54 2.98
N PHE A 35 -2.95 8.43 2.43
CA PHE A 35 -2.67 7.10 2.95
C PHE A 35 -2.29 6.13 1.84
N ALA A 36 -1.69 5.00 2.22
CA ALA A 36 -1.43 3.89 1.31
C ALA A 36 -2.09 2.63 1.86
N VAL A 37 -2.42 1.69 0.99
CA VAL A 37 -3.08 0.44 1.39
C VAL A 37 -2.11 -0.73 1.27
N LYS A 38 -2.21 -1.70 2.18
CA LYS A 38 -1.56 -2.99 1.99
C LYS A 38 -2.24 -3.73 0.84
N ASP A 39 -1.50 -4.49 0.03
CA ASP A 39 -2.01 -5.26 -1.12
C ASP A 39 -2.86 -6.49 -0.74
N ILE A 40 -3.72 -6.33 0.26
CA ILE A 40 -4.70 -7.31 0.73
C ILE A 40 -6.09 -6.67 0.90
N PHE A 41 -6.17 -5.34 0.82
CA PHE A 41 -7.43 -4.61 0.92
C PHE A 41 -8.02 -4.38 -0.46
N ASP A 42 -9.25 -4.83 -0.64
CA ASP A 42 -10.01 -4.61 -1.86
C ASP A 42 -10.30 -3.12 -2.10
N MET A 43 -10.18 -2.72 -3.37
CA MET A 43 -10.63 -1.45 -3.90
C MET A 43 -11.41 -1.74 -5.16
N GLU A 44 -12.64 -1.22 -5.24
CA GLU A 44 -13.54 -1.47 -6.36
C GLU A 44 -12.87 -1.13 -7.70
N GLY A 45 -12.94 -2.06 -8.65
CA GLY A 45 -12.32 -1.92 -9.98
C GLY A 45 -10.82 -2.27 -10.02
N TYR A 46 -10.17 -2.56 -8.90
CA TYR A 46 -8.78 -3.02 -8.84
C TYR A 46 -8.70 -4.50 -8.46
N VAL A 47 -7.70 -5.21 -8.96
CA VAL A 47 -7.40 -6.59 -8.54
C VAL A 47 -6.52 -6.57 -7.29
N THR A 48 -6.90 -7.26 -6.23
CA THR A 48 -6.09 -7.43 -5.01
C THR A 48 -5.01 -8.47 -5.24
N GLY A 49 -3.73 -8.09 -5.10
CA GLY A 49 -2.60 -8.93 -5.54
C GLY A 49 -2.06 -9.90 -4.49
N PHE A 50 -2.35 -9.70 -3.20
CA PHE A 50 -1.81 -10.51 -2.09
C PHE A 50 -0.27 -10.60 -2.09
N GLY A 51 0.42 -9.62 -2.66
CA GLY A 51 1.87 -9.68 -2.83
C GLY A 51 2.33 -10.85 -3.71
N ASN A 52 1.48 -11.38 -4.59
CA ASN A 52 1.79 -12.49 -5.50
C ASN A 52 1.31 -12.18 -6.95
N PRO A 53 2.19 -12.24 -7.97
CA PRO A 53 1.83 -11.92 -9.35
C PRO A 53 0.90 -12.95 -10.02
N ASP A 54 0.93 -14.21 -9.62
CA ASP A 54 0.01 -15.23 -10.14
C ASP A 54 -1.39 -15.09 -9.56
N TRP A 55 -1.51 -14.71 -8.29
CA TRP A 55 -2.78 -14.33 -7.68
C TRP A 55 -3.39 -13.15 -8.42
N LEU A 56 -2.61 -12.09 -8.61
CA LEU A 56 -3.01 -10.91 -9.37
C LEU A 56 -3.48 -11.25 -10.79
N ARG A 57 -2.81 -12.19 -11.47
CA ARG A 57 -3.14 -12.61 -12.84
C ARG A 57 -4.42 -13.46 -12.92
N THR A 58 -4.77 -14.18 -11.86
CA THR A 58 -5.84 -15.20 -11.88
C THR A 58 -7.15 -14.73 -11.25
N HIS A 59 -7.14 -13.62 -10.52
CA HIS A 59 -8.31 -13.09 -9.84
C HIS A 59 -8.89 -11.87 -10.56
N SER A 60 -10.22 -11.72 -10.46
CA SER A 60 -10.94 -10.57 -11.01
C SER A 60 -10.79 -9.35 -10.12
N ALA A 61 -11.08 -8.17 -10.69
CA ALA A 61 -11.18 -6.94 -9.92
C ALA A 61 -12.26 -7.06 -8.83
N ALA A 62 -12.02 -6.41 -7.70
CA ALA A 62 -12.98 -6.36 -6.61
C ALA A 62 -14.25 -5.61 -7.03
N THR A 63 -15.41 -6.11 -6.59
CA THR A 63 -16.73 -5.50 -6.83
C THR A 63 -17.12 -4.51 -5.75
N SER A 64 -16.31 -4.36 -4.70
CA SER A 64 -16.51 -3.40 -3.63
C SER A 64 -15.18 -2.98 -3.00
N THR A 65 -15.16 -1.81 -2.37
CA THR A 65 -14.01 -1.33 -1.62
C THR A 65 -14.10 -1.78 -0.17
N ALA A 66 -12.99 -2.26 0.40
CA ALA A 66 -12.93 -2.70 1.78
C ALA A 66 -13.39 -1.58 2.75
N PRO A 67 -14.18 -1.87 3.80
CA PRO A 67 -14.77 -0.85 4.66
C PRO A 67 -13.76 0.14 5.27
N THR A 68 -12.56 -0.34 5.63
CA THR A 68 -11.49 0.51 6.17
C THR A 68 -10.96 1.50 5.14
N VAL A 69 -10.79 1.07 3.88
CA VAL A 69 -10.35 1.96 2.79
C VAL A 69 -11.45 2.98 2.49
N LEU A 70 -12.70 2.53 2.41
CA LEU A 70 -13.85 3.41 2.20
C LEU A 70 -14.00 4.45 3.31
N ALA A 71 -13.75 4.08 4.58
CA ALA A 71 -13.79 5.02 5.69
C ALA A 71 -12.75 6.14 5.55
N MET A 72 -11.53 5.81 5.10
CA MET A 72 -10.47 6.81 4.85
C MET A 72 -10.84 7.76 3.71
N LEU A 73 -11.37 7.22 2.61
CA LEU A 73 -11.83 8.00 1.45
C LEU A 73 -13.01 8.92 1.83
N ASN A 74 -13.98 8.42 2.59
CA ASN A 74 -15.12 9.21 3.08
C ASN A 74 -14.70 10.29 4.08
N ALA A 75 -13.64 10.05 4.84
CA ALA A 75 -13.02 11.04 5.71
C ALA A 75 -12.14 12.05 4.96
N GLY A 76 -12.06 11.95 3.63
CA GLY A 76 -11.42 12.93 2.76
C GLY A 76 -9.95 12.66 2.43
N ALA A 77 -9.38 11.54 2.88
CA ALA A 77 -8.00 11.22 2.59
C ALA A 77 -7.81 10.73 1.14
N ILE A 78 -6.66 11.01 0.55
CA ILE A 78 -6.28 10.53 -0.78
C ILE A 78 -5.46 9.24 -0.63
N CYS A 79 -5.82 8.17 -1.34
CA CYS A 79 -4.99 6.97 -1.40
C CYS A 79 -3.92 7.15 -2.49
N VAL A 80 -2.66 6.89 -2.14
CA VAL A 80 -1.48 7.11 -3.01
C VAL A 80 -0.82 5.82 -3.52
N GLY A 81 -1.44 4.67 -3.30
CA GLY A 81 -1.01 3.41 -3.89
C GLY A 81 -1.05 2.20 -2.96
N ARG A 82 -0.46 1.11 -3.44
CA ARG A 82 -0.34 -0.18 -2.76
C ARG A 82 1.07 -0.42 -2.26
N THR A 83 1.13 -0.87 -1.01
CA THR A 83 2.38 -1.12 -0.31
C THR A 83 2.82 -2.57 -0.41
N VAL A 84 4.14 -2.77 -0.45
CA VAL A 84 4.76 -4.08 -0.41
C VAL A 84 4.34 -4.83 0.86
N MET A 85 4.12 -6.12 0.72
CA MET A 85 3.83 -7.05 1.81
C MET A 85 4.55 -8.37 1.60
N ASP A 86 4.69 -9.15 2.67
CA ASP A 86 5.05 -10.56 2.52
C ASP A 86 3.95 -11.26 1.71
N GLU A 87 4.37 -12.14 0.80
CA GLU A 87 3.48 -12.91 -0.07
C GLU A 87 2.42 -13.66 0.75
N MET A 88 1.14 -13.55 0.36
CA MET A 88 -0.01 -14.14 1.08
C MET A 88 -0.11 -13.75 2.56
N ALA A 89 0.57 -12.67 2.98
CA ALA A 89 0.75 -12.30 4.37
C ALA A 89 1.44 -13.38 5.23
N TYR A 90 2.18 -14.31 4.62
CA TYR A 90 2.72 -15.50 5.28
C TYR A 90 4.21 -15.41 5.59
N SER A 91 4.59 -14.35 6.31
CA SER A 91 5.91 -14.16 6.91
C SER A 91 5.83 -12.96 7.89
N ILE A 92 6.95 -12.70 8.58
CA ILE A 92 7.14 -11.56 9.48
C ILE A 92 8.40 -10.75 9.15
N ASN A 93 9.13 -11.09 8.09
CA ASN A 93 10.37 -10.41 7.73
C ASN A 93 10.11 -9.13 6.91
N GLY A 94 9.07 -9.12 6.07
CA GLY A 94 8.82 -8.01 5.16
C GLY A 94 9.58 -8.12 3.83
N GLU A 95 9.94 -9.33 3.43
CA GLU A 95 10.68 -9.66 2.23
C GLU A 95 9.74 -10.30 1.21
N ASN A 96 9.73 -9.78 -0.02
CA ASN A 96 8.94 -10.35 -1.10
C ASN A 96 9.81 -10.61 -2.32
N VAL A 97 9.88 -11.87 -2.79
CA VAL A 97 10.74 -12.25 -3.92
C VAL A 97 10.33 -11.57 -5.24
N HIS A 98 9.05 -11.19 -5.37
CA HIS A 98 8.50 -10.59 -6.59
C HIS A 98 8.63 -9.06 -6.59
N TYR A 99 8.44 -8.44 -5.43
CA TYR A 99 8.35 -6.97 -5.30
C TYR A 99 9.51 -6.34 -4.51
N GLY A 100 10.43 -7.15 -3.99
CA GLY A 100 11.58 -6.71 -3.20
C GLY A 100 11.27 -6.51 -1.71
N THR A 101 12.23 -5.91 -1.01
CA THR A 101 12.18 -5.64 0.43
C THR A 101 12.29 -4.14 0.66
N PRO A 102 11.29 -3.49 1.31
CA PRO A 102 11.40 -2.10 1.69
C PRO A 102 12.58 -1.86 2.64
N ILE A 103 13.29 -0.75 2.48
CA ILE A 103 14.40 -0.38 3.34
C ILE A 103 13.84 0.13 4.67
N ASN A 104 14.29 -0.42 5.79
CA ASN A 104 13.94 0.07 7.12
C ASN A 104 14.60 1.44 7.37
N PRO A 105 13.83 2.54 7.48
CA PRO A 105 14.40 3.88 7.60
C PRO A 105 15.07 4.12 8.97
N CYS A 106 14.81 3.28 9.97
CA CYS A 106 15.43 3.37 11.30
C CYS A 106 16.72 2.56 11.43
N ALA A 107 16.89 1.54 10.58
CA ALA A 107 18.07 0.66 10.56
C ALA A 107 18.21 0.05 9.16
N PRO A 108 18.81 0.76 8.18
CA PRO A 108 18.82 0.37 6.77
C PRO A 108 19.46 -0.99 6.46
N ASP A 109 20.24 -1.52 7.39
CA ASP A 109 20.90 -2.83 7.36
C ASP A 109 20.03 -3.97 7.94
N ARG A 110 18.80 -3.67 8.37
CA ARG A 110 17.86 -4.63 8.95
C ARG A 110 16.59 -4.72 8.13
N VAL A 111 15.92 -5.87 8.21
CA VAL A 111 14.60 -6.06 7.63
C VAL A 111 13.59 -5.07 8.23
N PRO A 112 12.58 -4.60 7.47
CA PRO A 112 11.56 -3.69 7.96
C PRO A 112 10.52 -4.38 8.86
N GLY A 113 10.50 -5.71 8.87
CA GLY A 113 9.45 -6.50 9.50
C GLY A 113 8.21 -6.64 8.60
N GLY A 114 7.36 -7.61 8.91
CA GLY A 114 6.25 -8.02 8.09
C GLY A 114 5.02 -8.50 8.89
N SER A 115 3.92 -8.85 8.23
CA SER A 115 3.77 -8.91 6.77
C SER A 115 3.41 -7.59 6.09
N SER A 116 3.28 -6.50 6.84
CA SER A 116 2.85 -5.18 6.34
C SER A 116 4.04 -4.22 6.14
N SER A 117 5.11 -4.69 5.52
CA SER A 117 6.43 -4.02 5.48
C SER A 117 6.37 -2.63 4.85
N GLY A 118 5.83 -2.52 3.64
CA GLY A 118 5.72 -1.25 2.93
C GLY A 118 4.83 -0.26 3.67
N SER A 119 3.77 -0.73 4.32
CA SER A 119 2.88 0.11 5.12
C SER A 119 3.62 0.76 6.30
N ALA A 120 4.41 -0.03 7.05
CA ALA A 120 5.20 0.46 8.18
C ALA A 120 6.29 1.46 7.73
N VAL A 121 7.01 1.14 6.65
CA VAL A 121 8.04 2.02 6.08
C VAL A 121 7.44 3.34 5.59
N HIS A 122 6.31 3.30 4.88
CA HIS A 122 5.62 4.51 4.40
C HIS A 122 5.17 5.40 5.57
N ALA A 123 4.52 4.81 6.58
CA ALA A 123 4.07 5.54 7.76
C ALA A 123 5.25 6.23 8.46
N LYS A 124 6.37 5.52 8.66
CA LYS A 124 7.55 6.10 9.32
C LYS A 124 8.16 7.25 8.52
N LYS A 125 8.22 7.15 7.18
CA LYS A 125 8.69 8.25 6.32
C LYS A 125 7.81 9.50 6.48
N ASN A 126 6.49 9.34 6.48
CA ASN A 126 5.57 10.48 6.56
C ASN A 126 5.63 11.20 7.91
N LEU A 127 6.02 10.53 8.99
CA LEU A 127 6.21 11.14 10.32
C LEU A 127 7.45 12.04 10.42
N ASN A 128 8.35 11.99 9.45
CA ASN A 128 9.59 12.79 9.43
C ASN A 128 9.51 13.99 8.46
N LYS A 129 8.31 14.35 7.99
CA LYS A 129 8.01 15.63 7.34
C LYS A 129 7.41 16.58 8.37
#